data_AF-M1ZUL6-F1
#
_entry.id   AF-M1ZUL6-F1
#
_cell.length_a   1.000
_cell.length_b   1.000
_cell.length_c   1.000
_cell.angle_alpha   90.00
_cell.angle_beta   90.00
_cell.angle_gamma   90.00
#
_symmetry.space_group_name_H-M   'P 1'
#
loop_
_entity.id
_entity.type
_entity.pdbx_description
1 polymer ?
#
loop_
_entity_poly.entity_id
_entity_poly.type
_entity_poly.pdbx_seq_one_letter_code
_entity_poly.pdbx_strand_id
1 'polypeptide(L)'
;MSKKYYWLKLQDNFFDREEIKIVENMPNGKEYIIFYMKLLLKSIKTEGKLKFREIIPYTPEMLSHVTGTNIDTVINAIDLFSRLQLMEKWDDGTLFMAETKNMIGSESKWAEIKRKQRNAKKELKPPLDNVPSLSAECPTEIDIEKEIDKDIDIELDKDIDKDNIRINWKNILTAWNNLPKPIKPIRSVTKQRKDKIKARINSLKLKEADVLKAI
;
A
#
# COMPACT_ATOMS: atom_id res chain seq x y z
N MET A 1 11.71 -4.99 -14.21
CA MET A 1 12.33 -4.65 -12.92
C MET A 1 11.55 -5.33 -11.79
N SER A 2 12.23 -5.91 -10.81
CA SER A 2 11.58 -6.48 -9.63
C SER A 2 10.99 -5.36 -8.76
N LYS A 3 9.76 -5.55 -8.26
CA LYS A 3 9.15 -4.62 -7.30
C LYS A 3 9.95 -4.66 -5.99
N LYS A 4 10.42 -3.49 -5.55
CA LYS A 4 11.10 -3.29 -4.25
C LYS A 4 10.16 -2.57 -3.30
N TYR A 5 10.06 -3.09 -2.07
CA TYR A 5 9.34 -2.43 -1.00
C TYR A 5 10.33 -1.77 -0.05
N TYR A 6 9.93 -0.61 0.44
CA TYR A 6 10.74 0.19 1.35
C TYR A 6 9.91 0.49 2.59
N TRP A 7 10.55 0.43 3.75
CA TRP A 7 9.97 0.88 5.02
C TRP A 7 10.95 1.80 5.74
N LEU A 8 10.38 2.73 6.48
CA LEU A 8 11.10 3.57 7.42
C LEU A 8 10.93 2.95 8.81
N LYS A 9 12.02 2.51 9.42
CA LYS A 9 12.01 2.02 10.81
C LYS A 9 12.24 3.20 11.74
N LEU A 10 11.16 3.65 12.38
CA LEU A 10 11.24 4.65 13.45
C LEU A 10 11.71 3.97 14.74
N GLN A 11 12.65 4.59 15.44
CA GLN A 11 13.01 4.15 16.80
C GLN A 11 11.93 4.60 17.78
N ASP A 12 11.75 3.84 18.86
CA ASP A 12 10.81 4.14 19.94
C ASP A 12 11.12 5.50 20.60
N ASN A 13 12.41 5.84 20.70
CA ASN A 13 12.89 7.11 21.25
C ASN A 13 12.91 8.28 20.24
N PHE A 14 12.26 8.18 19.07
CA PHE A 14 12.38 9.21 18.03
C PHE A 14 11.97 10.61 18.53
N PHE A 15 10.84 10.71 19.22
CA PHE A 15 10.37 11.97 19.82
C PHE A 15 11.11 12.34 21.10
N ASP A 16 11.97 11.44 21.61
CA ASP A 16 12.75 11.70 22.81
C ASP A 16 14.09 12.39 22.55
N ARG A 17 14.56 12.35 21.30
CA ARG A 17 15.79 12.98 20.84
C ARG A 17 15.75 14.49 21.02
N GLU A 18 16.88 15.05 21.42
CA GLU A 18 16.98 16.47 21.79
C GLU A 18 16.62 17.37 20.60
N GLU A 19 17.09 17.05 19.40
CA GLU A 19 16.86 17.83 18.19
C GLU A 19 15.37 17.82 17.82
N ILE A 20 14.72 16.66 17.94
CA ILE A 20 13.29 16.50 17.64
C ILE A 20 12.44 17.22 18.67
N LYS A 21 12.77 17.13 19.96
CA LYS A 21 12.10 17.90 21.02
C LYS A 21 12.26 19.40 20.84
N ILE A 22 13.44 19.87 20.43
CA ILE A 22 13.68 21.28 20.15
C ILE A 22 12.75 21.75 19.02
N VAL A 23 12.66 21.01 17.91
CA VAL A 23 11.77 21.34 16.79
C VAL A 23 10.31 21.30 17.20
N GLU A 24 9.87 20.28 17.94
CA GLU A 24 8.48 20.11 18.36
C GLU A 24 7.99 21.26 19.25
N ASN A 25 8.85 21.78 20.12
CA ASN A 25 8.53 22.87 21.04
C ASN A 25 8.57 24.27 20.40
N MET A 26 8.99 24.40 19.14
CA MET A 26 8.95 25.68 18.43
C MET A 26 7.53 26.07 18.01
N PRO A 27 7.28 27.37 17.74
CA PRO A 27 6.08 27.79 17.01
C PRO A 27 5.98 27.02 15.69
N ASN A 28 4.81 26.44 15.41
CA ASN A 28 4.58 25.54 14.27
C ASN A 28 5.44 24.25 14.29
N GLY A 29 5.96 23.84 15.45
CA GLY A 29 6.80 22.65 15.59
C GLY A 29 6.17 21.37 15.03
N LYS A 30 4.85 21.19 15.21
CA LYS A 30 4.11 20.07 14.61
C LYS A 30 4.18 20.06 13.08
N GLU A 31 4.10 21.23 12.43
CA GLU A 31 4.24 21.33 10.98
C GLU A 31 5.65 20.96 10.53
N TYR A 32 6.67 21.41 11.27
CA TYR A 32 8.06 21.05 11.01
C TYR A 32 8.31 19.55 11.16
N ILE A 33 7.80 18.92 12.22
CA ILE A 33 7.93 17.48 12.42
C ILE A 33 7.23 16.69 11.31
N ILE A 34 6.01 17.08 10.93
CA ILE A 34 5.28 16.44 9.82
C ILE A 34 6.04 16.62 8.51
N PHE A 35 6.58 17.81 8.26
CA PHE A 35 7.39 18.10 7.09
C PHE A 35 8.67 17.26 7.06
N TYR A 36 9.40 17.16 8.17
CA TYR A 36 10.57 16.31 8.32
C TYR A 36 10.27 14.84 8.01
N MET A 37 9.20 14.30 8.58
CA MET A 37 8.77 12.92 8.30
C MET A 37 8.40 12.72 6.81
N LYS A 38 7.74 13.69 6.17
CA LYS A 38 7.48 13.64 4.72
C LYS A 38 8.78 13.59 3.91
N LEU A 39 9.79 14.37 4.29
CA LEU A 39 11.11 14.36 3.64
C LEU A 39 11.81 13.01 3.81
N LEU A 40 11.82 12.45 5.03
CA LEU A 40 12.36 11.11 5.29
C LEU A 40 11.74 10.07 4.36
N LEU A 41 10.41 10.11 4.16
CA LEU A 41 9.72 9.19 3.25
C LEU A 41 10.09 9.41 1.77
N LYS A 42 10.29 10.66 1.34
CA LYS A 42 10.66 10.97 -0.06
C LYS A 42 12.10 10.60 -0.37
N SER A 43 12.99 10.65 0.61
CA SER A 43 14.40 10.30 0.46
C SER A 43 14.69 8.80 0.55
N ILE A 44 13.71 7.94 0.89
CA ILE A 44 13.95 6.51 1.11
C ILE A 44 14.55 5.81 -0.12
N LYS A 45 13.98 6.06 -1.31
CA LYS A 45 14.42 5.38 -2.56
C LYS A 45 15.84 5.76 -2.96
N THR A 46 16.25 6.95 -2.57
CA THR A 46 17.49 7.62 -2.91
C THR A 46 18.46 7.67 -1.73
N GLU A 47 18.25 6.79 -0.74
CA GLU A 47 19.12 6.60 0.43
C GLU A 47 19.46 7.89 1.19
N GLY A 48 18.47 8.78 1.34
CA GLY A 48 18.62 10.06 2.02
C GLY A 48 18.71 11.27 1.09
N LYS A 49 18.96 11.10 -0.22
CA LYS A 49 19.08 12.24 -1.15
C LYS A 49 17.71 12.73 -1.61
N LEU A 50 17.39 14.00 -1.42
CA LEU A 50 16.14 14.58 -1.91
C LEU A 50 16.29 14.96 -3.39
N LYS A 51 15.95 14.01 -4.29
CA LYS A 51 15.95 14.21 -5.75
C LYS A 51 14.63 13.80 -6.40
N PHE A 52 14.14 14.62 -7.31
CA PHE A 52 13.06 14.30 -8.23
C PHE A 52 13.56 13.36 -9.32
N ARG A 53 12.85 12.23 -9.50
CA ARG A 53 13.20 11.16 -10.44
C ARG A 53 14.67 10.72 -10.34
N GLU A 54 15.24 10.77 -9.13
CA GLU A 54 16.63 10.37 -8.83
C GLU A 54 17.72 11.23 -9.49
N ILE A 55 17.35 12.27 -10.25
CA ILE A 55 18.29 13.09 -11.04
C ILE A 55 18.33 14.53 -10.52
N ILE A 56 17.17 15.18 -10.39
CA ILE A 56 17.09 16.62 -10.16
C ILE A 56 16.98 16.89 -8.66
N PRO A 57 17.90 17.64 -8.03
CA PRO A 57 17.77 18.06 -6.63
C PRO A 57 16.46 18.82 -6.38
N TYR A 58 15.78 18.54 -5.27
CA TYR A 58 14.57 19.27 -4.93
C TYR A 58 14.88 20.70 -4.48
N THR A 59 14.18 21.68 -5.06
CA THR A 59 14.18 23.07 -4.60
C THR A 59 13.14 23.29 -3.48
N PRO A 60 13.25 24.37 -2.69
CA PRO A 60 12.24 24.71 -1.68
C PRO A 60 10.82 24.83 -2.24
N GLU A 61 10.67 25.39 -3.44
CA GLU A 61 9.38 25.49 -4.15
C GLU A 61 8.81 24.10 -4.46
N MET A 62 9.63 23.20 -5.01
CA MET A 62 9.20 21.84 -5.31
C MET A 62 8.81 21.08 -4.04
N LEU A 63 9.56 21.27 -2.94
CA LEU A 63 9.23 20.66 -1.66
C LEU A 63 7.89 21.17 -1.15
N SER A 64 7.66 22.47 -1.14
CA SER A 64 6.37 23.09 -0.79
C SER A 64 5.19 22.44 -1.52
N HIS A 65 5.27 22.30 -2.84
CA HIS A 65 4.22 21.66 -3.64
C HIS A 65 4.05 20.16 -3.33
N VAL A 66 5.15 19.42 -3.19
CA VAL A 66 5.12 17.97 -2.97
C VAL A 66 4.63 17.62 -1.57
N THR A 67 4.98 18.42 -0.56
CA THR A 67 4.60 18.18 0.83
C THR A 67 3.33 18.91 1.23
N GLY A 68 2.83 19.84 0.42
CA GLY A 68 1.65 20.66 0.74
C GLY A 68 1.88 21.54 1.97
N THR A 69 3.09 22.08 2.12
CA THR A 69 3.46 22.99 3.22
C THR A 69 3.72 24.37 2.64
N ASN A 70 3.48 25.42 3.42
CA ASN A 70 3.78 26.78 3.00
C ASN A 70 5.30 26.91 2.67
N ILE A 71 5.63 27.64 1.60
CA ILE A 71 7.01 27.85 1.15
C ILE A 71 7.88 28.50 2.23
N ASP A 72 7.34 29.45 2.99
CA ASP A 72 8.06 30.12 4.08
C ASP A 72 8.40 29.12 5.20
N THR A 73 7.43 28.26 5.55
CA THR A 73 7.65 27.15 6.49
C THR A 73 8.73 26.19 5.96
N VAL A 74 8.74 25.88 4.66
CA VAL A 74 9.76 25.01 4.06
C VAL A 74 11.16 25.62 4.14
N ILE A 75 11.30 26.90 3.78
CA ILE A 75 12.60 27.59 3.82
C ILE A 75 13.15 27.61 5.26
N ASN A 76 12.31 27.98 6.22
CA ASN A 76 12.66 28.00 7.64
C ASN A 76 13.01 26.59 8.16
N ALA A 77 12.23 25.58 7.77
CA ALA A 77 12.47 24.19 8.17
C ALA A 77 13.79 23.66 7.64
N ILE A 78 14.12 23.93 6.37
CA ILE A 78 15.39 23.50 5.76
C ILE A 78 16.57 24.12 6.52
N ASP A 79 16.51 25.42 6.83
CA ASP A 79 17.57 26.09 7.59
C ASP A 79 17.68 25.52 9.02
N LEU A 80 16.56 25.33 9.69
CA LEU A 80 16.50 24.73 11.03
C LEU A 80 17.09 23.31 11.05
N PHE A 81 16.70 22.45 10.11
CA PHE A 81 17.21 21.08 10.02
C PHE A 81 18.70 21.03 9.69
N SER A 82 19.19 21.98 8.88
CA SER A 82 20.63 22.13 8.63
C SER A 82 21.41 22.51 9.89
N ARG A 83 20.88 23.43 10.70
CA ARG A 83 21.51 23.83 11.98
C ARG A 83 21.53 22.70 13.00
N LEU A 84 20.47 21.88 13.03
CA LEU A 84 20.35 20.73 13.93
C LEU A 84 21.02 19.46 13.38
N GLN A 85 21.76 19.55 12.27
CA GLN A 85 22.43 18.40 11.62
C GLN A 85 21.48 17.25 11.24
N LEU A 86 20.18 17.50 11.17
CA LEU A 86 19.18 16.55 10.67
C LEU A 86 19.20 16.45 9.14
N MET A 87 19.73 17.49 8.47
CA MET A 87 19.85 17.62 7.03
C MET A 87 21.18 18.27 6.65
N GLU A 88 21.82 17.79 5.60
CA GLU A 88 23.02 18.38 5.01
C GLU A 88 22.69 18.99 3.65
N LYS A 89 23.36 20.09 3.30
CA LYS A 89 23.35 20.66 1.96
C LYS A 89 24.66 20.31 1.29
N TRP A 90 24.60 19.60 0.17
CA TRP A 90 25.76 19.25 -0.63
C TRP A 90 26.09 20.33 -1.65
N ASP A 91 27.31 20.31 -2.18
CA ASP A 91 27.81 21.31 -3.14
C ASP A 91 26.98 21.38 -4.43
N ASP A 92 26.35 20.27 -4.82
CA ASP A 92 25.45 20.19 -5.99
C ASP A 92 24.04 20.74 -5.72
N GLY A 93 23.80 21.32 -4.54
CA GLY A 93 22.50 21.79 -4.08
C GLY A 93 21.56 20.68 -3.61
N THR A 94 22.02 19.43 -3.55
CA THR A 94 21.22 18.32 -3.02
C THR A 94 21.05 18.45 -1.52
N LEU A 95 19.79 18.38 -1.06
CA LEU A 95 19.46 18.20 0.33
C LEU A 95 19.58 16.72 0.70
N PHE A 96 20.41 16.40 1.68
CA PHE A 96 20.65 15.05 2.16
C PHE A 96 20.12 14.87 3.57
N MET A 97 19.29 13.85 3.77
CA MET A 97 18.67 13.52 5.06
C MET A 97 19.58 12.53 5.80
N ALA A 98 20.36 13.04 6.76
CA ALA A 98 21.43 12.29 7.43
C ALA A 98 20.93 11.01 8.12
N GLU A 99 19.79 11.09 8.83
CA GLU A 99 19.25 9.97 9.59
C GLU A 99 18.63 8.86 8.73
N THR A 100 18.29 9.16 7.47
CA THR A 100 17.48 8.24 6.65
C THR A 100 18.20 6.90 6.45
N LYS A 101 19.52 6.90 6.25
CA LYS A 101 20.30 5.66 6.08
C LYS A 101 20.19 4.70 7.27
N ASN A 102 20.11 5.24 8.50
CA ASN A 102 20.02 4.42 9.72
C ASN A 102 18.61 3.85 9.93
N MET A 103 17.61 4.45 9.28
CA MET A 103 16.19 4.10 9.41
C MET A 103 15.68 3.26 8.24
N ILE A 104 16.39 3.23 7.11
CA ILE A 104 15.97 2.49 5.92
C ILE A 104 16.25 1.00 6.09
N GLY A 105 15.24 0.18 5.84
CA GLY A 105 15.40 -1.21 5.43
C GLY A 105 14.83 -1.43 4.04
N SER A 106 15.37 -2.42 3.33
CA SER A 106 14.80 -2.88 2.05
C SER A 106 14.72 -4.40 2.04
N GLU A 107 13.64 -4.94 1.47
CA GLU A 107 13.50 -6.36 1.17
C GLU A 107 12.95 -6.53 -0.24
N SER A 108 13.42 -7.57 -0.92
CA SER A 108 12.80 -8.01 -2.17
C SER A 108 11.46 -8.70 -1.87
N LYS A 109 10.57 -8.76 -2.87
CA LYS A 109 9.31 -9.51 -2.78
C LYS A 109 9.53 -10.94 -2.26
N TRP A 110 10.58 -11.62 -2.71
CA TRP A 110 10.92 -12.97 -2.26
C TRP A 110 11.42 -13.01 -0.81
N ALA A 111 12.22 -12.03 -0.39
CA ALA A 111 12.66 -11.91 0.99
C ALA A 111 11.48 -11.63 1.94
N GLU A 112 10.51 -10.80 1.54
CA GLU A 112 9.26 -10.56 2.28
C GLU A 112 8.47 -11.87 2.45
N ILE A 113 8.27 -12.62 1.36
CA ILE A 113 7.55 -13.92 1.39
C ILE A 113 8.24 -14.87 2.37
N LYS A 114 9.57 -15.00 2.30
CA LYS A 114 10.32 -15.87 3.21
C LYS A 114 10.29 -15.40 4.66
N ARG A 115 10.30 -14.08 4.92
CA ARG A 115 10.10 -13.52 6.27
C ARG A 115 8.71 -13.85 6.82
N LYS A 116 7.65 -13.67 6.03
CA LYS A 116 6.27 -14.04 6.38
C LYS A 116 6.14 -15.54 6.67
N GLN A 117 6.73 -16.40 5.83
CA GLN A 117 6.77 -17.85 6.07
C GLN A 117 7.47 -18.20 7.39
N ARG A 118 8.60 -17.56 7.70
CA ARG A 118 9.32 -17.78 8.97
C ARG A 118 8.50 -17.31 10.17
N ASN A 119 7.84 -16.16 10.09
CA ASN A 119 7.01 -15.64 11.18
C ASN A 119 5.79 -16.54 11.43
N ALA A 120 5.08 -16.97 10.36
CA ALA A 120 3.97 -17.90 10.49
C ALA A 120 4.39 -19.24 11.13
N LYS A 121 5.58 -19.75 10.80
CA LYS A 121 6.17 -20.94 11.44
C LYS A 121 6.61 -20.72 12.90
N LYS A 122 6.85 -19.48 13.33
CA LYS A 122 7.16 -19.16 14.74
C LYS A 122 5.90 -19.01 15.58
N GLU A 123 4.82 -18.48 15.00
CA GLU A 123 3.52 -18.34 15.66
C GLU A 123 2.81 -19.69 15.82
N LEU A 124 3.00 -20.61 14.87
CA LEU A 124 2.68 -22.01 15.01
C LEU A 124 3.75 -22.67 15.89
N LYS A 125 3.49 -22.85 17.19
CA LYS A 125 4.31 -23.74 18.05
C LYS A 125 4.57 -25.05 17.29
N PRO A 126 5.81 -25.57 17.24
CA PRO A 126 6.04 -26.85 16.59
C PRO A 126 5.17 -27.90 17.31
N PRO A 127 4.46 -28.78 16.58
CA PRO A 127 3.95 -29.99 17.22
C PRO A 127 5.13 -30.74 17.85
N LEU A 128 4.92 -31.32 19.02
CA LEU A 128 5.90 -32.11 19.78
C LEU A 128 6.26 -33.43 19.08
N ASP A 129 6.34 -33.44 17.76
CA ASP A 129 6.64 -34.64 16.98
C ASP A 129 8.01 -34.47 16.33
N ASN A 130 8.93 -35.35 16.70
CA ASN A 130 10.34 -35.31 16.36
C ASN A 130 10.61 -35.80 14.92
N VAL A 131 9.66 -35.55 14.00
CA VAL A 131 9.70 -36.02 12.62
C VAL A 131 9.98 -34.82 11.71
N PRO A 132 11.09 -34.82 10.94
CA PRO A 132 11.32 -33.79 9.93
C PRO A 132 10.20 -33.81 8.90
N SER A 133 9.46 -32.72 8.75
CA SER A 133 8.50 -32.57 7.65
C SER A 133 9.28 -32.57 6.33
N LEU A 134 8.99 -33.54 5.46
CA LEU A 134 9.50 -33.62 4.09
C LEU A 134 9.41 -32.24 3.42
N SER A 135 10.51 -31.83 2.76
CA SER A 135 10.72 -30.49 2.22
C SER A 135 9.48 -29.93 1.54
N ALA A 136 8.94 -28.82 2.07
CA ALA A 136 7.83 -28.13 1.44
C ALA A 136 8.25 -27.60 0.07
N GLU A 137 7.46 -27.94 -0.93
CA GLU A 137 7.55 -27.53 -2.33
C GLU A 137 7.94 -26.04 -2.46
N CYS A 138 8.80 -25.74 -3.44
CA CYS A 138 9.09 -24.38 -3.85
C CYS A 138 7.76 -23.61 -4.04
N PRO A 139 7.56 -22.43 -3.41
CA PRO A 139 6.36 -21.66 -3.61
C PRO A 139 6.25 -21.29 -5.10
N THR A 140 5.39 -21.98 -5.83
CA THR A 140 5.11 -21.64 -7.23
C THR A 140 4.38 -20.30 -7.21
N GLU A 141 4.86 -19.35 -8.02
CA GLU A 141 4.16 -18.09 -8.24
C GLU A 141 2.80 -18.40 -8.88
N ILE A 142 1.75 -18.48 -8.05
CA ILE A 142 0.41 -18.21 -8.54
C ILE A 142 0.30 -16.69 -8.45
N ASP A 143 0.39 -16.03 -9.60
CA ASP A 143 -0.04 -14.63 -9.76
C ASP A 143 -1.55 -14.57 -9.46
N ILE A 144 -1.87 -14.56 -8.17
CA ILE A 144 -3.17 -14.16 -7.69
C ILE A 144 -3.03 -12.67 -7.47
N GLU A 145 -3.46 -11.89 -8.47
CA GLU A 145 -3.92 -10.53 -8.27
C GLU A 145 -5.00 -10.56 -7.18
N LYS A 146 -4.57 -10.51 -5.91
CA LYS A 146 -5.46 -10.26 -4.78
C LYS A 146 -5.78 -8.77 -4.83
N GLU A 147 -6.82 -8.43 -5.60
CA GLU A 147 -7.66 -7.27 -5.30
C GLU A 147 -8.15 -7.46 -3.85
N ILE A 148 -7.49 -6.78 -2.93
CA ILE A 148 -7.97 -6.63 -1.56
C ILE A 148 -9.09 -5.59 -1.65
N ASP A 149 -10.29 -6.03 -2.03
CA ASP A 149 -11.51 -5.27 -1.80
C ASP A 149 -11.77 -5.31 -0.28
N LYS A 150 -11.24 -4.30 0.42
CA LYS A 150 -11.79 -3.86 1.69
C LYS A 150 -13.08 -3.13 1.36
N ASP A 151 -14.20 -3.84 1.33
CA ASP A 151 -15.52 -3.23 1.41
C ASP A 151 -15.65 -2.58 2.79
N ILE A 152 -15.30 -1.30 2.86
CA ILE A 152 -15.83 -0.38 3.86
C ILE A 152 -17.08 0.19 3.18
N ASP A 153 -18.25 -0.25 3.65
CA ASP A 153 -19.53 0.35 3.28
C ASP A 153 -19.51 1.82 3.73
N ILE A 154 -19.38 2.72 2.75
CA ILE A 154 -19.78 4.12 2.89
C ILE A 154 -20.89 4.31 1.87
N GLU A 155 -22.11 4.30 2.37
CA GLU A 155 -23.29 4.79 1.67
C GLU A 155 -23.02 6.24 1.25
N LEU A 156 -22.96 6.48 -0.06
CA LEU A 156 -23.04 7.84 -0.59
C LEU A 156 -24.07 7.82 -1.70
N ASP A 157 -25.26 8.30 -1.33
CA ASP A 157 -26.36 8.63 -2.21
C ASP A 157 -25.89 9.41 -3.44
N LYS A 158 -26.07 8.81 -4.61
CA LYS A 158 -26.27 9.54 -5.87
C LYS A 158 -27.29 8.80 -6.72
N ASP A 159 -28.48 9.38 -6.77
CA ASP A 159 -29.54 9.17 -7.75
C ASP A 159 -28.98 8.94 -9.16
N ILE A 160 -29.27 7.79 -9.77
CA ILE A 160 -29.48 7.66 -11.22
C ILE A 160 -30.52 6.55 -11.46
N ASP A 161 -31.72 6.98 -11.85
CA ASP A 161 -32.77 6.16 -12.45
C ASP A 161 -32.25 5.28 -13.59
N LYS A 162 -32.44 3.97 -13.43
CA LYS A 162 -32.57 2.98 -14.52
C LYS A 162 -33.07 1.67 -13.93
N ASP A 163 -34.28 1.27 -14.31
CA ASP A 163 -34.97 0.00 -14.03
C ASP A 163 -34.08 -1.08 -13.38
N ASN A 164 -34.11 -1.13 -12.05
CA ASN A 164 -33.27 -2.01 -11.25
C ASN A 164 -33.74 -3.46 -11.42
N ILE A 165 -33.15 -4.19 -12.36
CA ILE A 165 -33.32 -5.65 -12.47
C ILE A 165 -32.71 -6.27 -11.20
N ARG A 166 -33.58 -6.66 -10.26
CA ARG A 166 -33.21 -7.30 -9.00
C ARG A 166 -32.81 -8.75 -9.30
N ILE A 167 -31.50 -9.01 -9.34
CA ILE A 167 -30.92 -10.34 -9.58
C ILE A 167 -30.45 -10.95 -8.25
N ASN A 168 -30.90 -12.17 -7.93
CA ASN A 168 -30.38 -12.92 -6.80
C ASN A 168 -29.14 -13.75 -7.16
N TRP A 169 -27.97 -13.20 -6.81
CA TRP A 169 -26.67 -13.82 -7.10
C TRP A 169 -26.44 -15.18 -6.42
N LYS A 170 -27.17 -15.49 -5.34
CA LYS A 170 -27.07 -16.81 -4.68
C LYS A 170 -27.63 -17.91 -5.57
N ASN A 171 -28.76 -17.65 -6.24
CA ASN A 171 -29.40 -18.60 -7.14
C ASN A 171 -28.52 -18.95 -8.36
N ILE A 172 -27.83 -17.93 -8.89
CA ILE A 172 -26.91 -18.09 -10.02
C ILE A 172 -25.69 -18.92 -9.60
N LEU A 173 -25.17 -18.66 -8.40
CA LEU A 173 -24.04 -19.40 -7.84
C LEU A 173 -24.38 -20.87 -7.61
N THR A 174 -25.58 -21.17 -7.10
CA THR A 174 -26.05 -22.55 -6.92
C THR A 174 -26.26 -23.27 -8.24
N ALA A 175 -26.88 -22.62 -9.24
CA ALA A 175 -27.09 -23.22 -10.55
C ALA A 175 -25.75 -23.57 -11.23
N TRP A 176 -24.79 -22.65 -11.22
CA TRP A 176 -23.47 -22.85 -11.80
C TRP A 176 -22.70 -24.03 -11.18
N ASN A 177 -22.72 -24.13 -9.85
CA ASN A 177 -22.00 -25.18 -9.14
C ASN A 177 -22.68 -26.56 -9.24
N ASN A 178 -23.92 -26.62 -9.72
CA ASN A 178 -24.65 -27.86 -9.97
C ASN A 178 -24.43 -28.41 -11.40
N LEU A 179 -23.65 -27.72 -12.25
CA LEU A 179 -23.36 -28.20 -13.60
C LEU A 179 -22.43 -29.41 -13.62
N PRO A 180 -22.61 -30.35 -14.57
CA PRO A 180 -21.77 -31.53 -14.68
C PRO A 180 -20.31 -31.17 -15.05
N LYS A 181 -19.36 -31.99 -14.61
CA LYS A 181 -17.92 -31.85 -14.91
C LYS A 181 -17.69 -31.83 -16.42
N PRO A 182 -16.81 -30.96 -16.96
CA PRO A 182 -15.54 -30.52 -16.36
C PRO A 182 -15.51 -29.10 -15.75
N ILE A 183 -16.65 -28.46 -15.51
CA ILE A 183 -16.69 -27.07 -15.03
C ILE A 183 -16.23 -27.00 -13.56
N LYS A 184 -15.29 -26.09 -13.26
CA LYS A 184 -14.80 -25.87 -11.89
C LYS A 184 -15.81 -25.06 -11.08
N PRO A 185 -16.16 -25.49 -9.85
CA PRO A 185 -17.05 -24.74 -8.99
C PRO A 185 -16.39 -23.43 -8.55
N ILE A 186 -17.20 -22.41 -8.33
CA ILE A 186 -16.77 -21.08 -7.88
C ILE A 186 -17.27 -20.82 -6.46
N ARG A 187 -16.45 -20.15 -5.65
CA ARG A 187 -16.80 -19.80 -4.25
C ARG A 187 -17.75 -18.60 -4.18
N SER A 188 -17.62 -17.64 -5.09
CA SER A 188 -18.48 -16.46 -5.18
C SER A 188 -18.48 -15.89 -6.60
N VAL A 189 -19.52 -15.10 -6.92
CA VAL A 189 -19.57 -14.30 -8.15
C VAL A 189 -18.89 -12.95 -7.86
N THR A 190 -17.73 -12.71 -8.47
CA THR A 190 -16.96 -11.46 -8.28
C THR A 190 -17.69 -10.24 -8.87
N LYS A 191 -17.38 -9.03 -8.39
CA LYS A 191 -17.98 -7.76 -8.85
C LYS A 191 -17.89 -7.59 -10.36
N GLN A 192 -16.69 -7.80 -10.93
CA GLN A 192 -16.47 -7.76 -12.38
C GLN A 192 -17.38 -8.74 -13.15
N ARG A 193 -17.64 -9.94 -12.61
CA ARG A 193 -18.57 -10.90 -13.23
C ARG A 193 -20.01 -10.43 -13.13
N LYS A 194 -20.42 -9.87 -11.98
CA LYS A 194 -21.76 -9.29 -11.81
C LYS A 194 -22.01 -8.16 -12.79
N ASP A 195 -21.03 -7.29 -12.99
CA ASP A 195 -21.15 -6.13 -13.89
C ASP A 195 -21.25 -6.56 -15.35
N LYS A 196 -20.43 -7.54 -15.79
CA LYS A 196 -20.54 -8.12 -17.13
C LYS A 196 -21.90 -8.81 -17.36
N ILE A 197 -22.39 -9.56 -16.39
CA ILE A 197 -23.70 -10.22 -16.46
C ILE A 197 -24.82 -9.17 -16.52
N LYS A 198 -24.81 -8.16 -15.64
CA LYS A 198 -25.78 -7.05 -15.65
C LYS A 198 -25.78 -6.29 -16.97
N ALA A 199 -24.61 -5.96 -17.50
CA ALA A 199 -24.48 -5.27 -18.79
C ALA A 199 -25.10 -6.10 -19.92
N ARG A 200 -24.88 -7.43 -19.92
CA ARG A 200 -25.45 -8.32 -20.93
C ARG A 200 -26.96 -8.44 -20.81
N ILE A 201 -27.47 -8.60 -19.59
CA ILE A 201 -28.90 -8.65 -19.29
C ILE A 201 -29.60 -7.37 -19.74
N ASN A 202 -29.03 -6.20 -19.42
CA ASN A 202 -29.56 -4.90 -19.85
C ASN A 202 -29.53 -4.75 -21.37
N SER A 203 -28.45 -5.20 -22.04
CA SER A 203 -28.34 -5.13 -23.50
C SER A 203 -29.35 -6.00 -24.23
N LEU A 204 -29.73 -7.14 -23.64
CA LEU A 204 -30.64 -8.13 -24.22
C LEU A 204 -32.06 -8.07 -23.64
N LYS A 205 -32.32 -7.13 -22.72
CA LYS A 205 -33.58 -6.98 -21.97
C LYS A 205 -34.07 -8.29 -21.33
N LEU A 206 -33.14 -9.08 -20.79
CA LEU A 206 -33.43 -10.39 -20.17
C LEU A 206 -33.86 -10.25 -18.71
N LYS A 207 -34.53 -11.26 -18.16
CA LYS A 207 -34.85 -11.37 -16.73
C LYS A 207 -33.99 -12.44 -16.05
N GLU A 208 -33.98 -12.47 -14.71
CA GLU A 208 -33.24 -13.49 -13.93
C GLU A 208 -33.61 -14.93 -14.34
N ALA A 209 -34.89 -15.18 -14.63
CA ALA A 209 -35.37 -16.50 -15.05
C ALA A 209 -34.74 -16.97 -16.37
N ASP A 210 -34.45 -16.06 -17.30
CA ASP A 210 -33.83 -16.39 -18.58
C ASP A 210 -32.34 -16.74 -18.40
N VAL A 211 -31.68 -16.07 -17.45
CA VAL A 211 -30.28 -16.33 -17.08
C VAL A 211 -30.14 -17.69 -16.42
N LEU A 212 -31.04 -18.03 -15.50
CA LEU A 212 -31.02 -19.33 -14.81
C LEU A 212 -31.32 -20.50 -15.76
N LYS A 213 -32.11 -20.29 -16.82
CA LYS A 213 -32.33 -21.30 -17.87
C LYS A 213 -31.13 -21.51 -18.78
N ALA A 214 -30.26 -20.50 -18.90
CA ALA A 214 -29.09 -20.53 -19.77
C ALA A 214 -27.85 -21.15 -19.10
N ILE A 215 -27.87 -21.28 -17.77
CA ILE A 215 -26.86 -21.98 -16.97
C ILE A 215 -27.26 -23.45 -16.91
#